data_AF-A0A836TD20-F1
#
_entry.id   AF-A0A836TD20-F1
#
_cell.length_a   1.000
_cell.length_b   1.000
_cell.length_c   1.000
_cell.angle_alpha   90.00
_cell.angle_beta   90.00
_cell.angle_gamma   90.00
#
_symmetry.space_group_name_H-M   'P 1'
#
loop_
_entity.id
_entity.type
_entity.pdbx_description
1 polymer ?
#
loop_
_entity_poly.entity_id
_entity_poly.type
_entity_poly.pdbx_seq_one_letter_code
_entity_poly.pdbx_strand_id
1 'polypeptide(L)' 'MNTEFQDIIVKGSLQLTPPHKQELRNNEYPELPRLSFYFDKSSFGRLNQLIQAINQIQPS' A
#
# COMPACT_ATOMS: atom_id res chain seq x y z
N MET A 1 9.52 -8.36 -1.24
CA MET A 1 8.23 -7.63 -1.26
C MET A 1 7.33 -8.01 -2.43
N ASN A 2 7.62 -7.62 -3.68
CA ASN A 2 6.68 -7.85 -4.79
C ASN A 2 6.31 -9.33 -5.03
N THR A 3 7.24 -10.26 -4.78
CA THR A 3 7.00 -11.71 -4.90
C THR A 3 6.32 -12.33 -3.67
N GLU A 4 6.45 -11.70 -2.50
CA GLU A 4 6.01 -12.26 -1.22
C GLU A 4 4.53 -12.02 -0.93
N PHE A 5 4.01 -10.89 -1.44
CA PHE A 5 2.61 -10.46 -1.30
C PHE A 5 1.88 -10.51 -2.64
N GLN A 6 2.37 -11.30 -3.60
CA GLN A 6 1.75 -11.45 -4.92
C GLN A 6 0.39 -12.13 -4.81
N ASP A 7 0.23 -13.02 -3.83
CA ASP A 7 -1.00 -13.77 -3.53
C ASP A 7 -2.18 -12.87 -3.10
N ILE A 8 -1.92 -11.67 -2.58
CA ILE A 8 -3.00 -10.74 -2.19
C ILE A 8 -3.44 -9.82 -3.32
N ILE A 9 -2.76 -9.86 -4.48
CA ILE A 9 -3.09 -9.05 -5.64
C ILE A 9 -4.12 -9.82 -6.48
N VAL A 10 -5.39 -9.43 -6.36
CA VAL A 10 -6.51 -10.07 -7.07
C VAL A 10 -6.52 -9.69 -8.56
N LYS A 11 -6.00 -8.50 -8.88
CA LYS A 11 -5.95 -7.99 -10.25
C LYS A 11 -4.82 -6.98 -10.41
N GLY A 12 -4.14 -7.03 -11.55
CA GLY A 12 -3.11 -6.06 -11.90
C GLY A 12 -1.83 -6.26 -11.09
N SER A 13 -1.28 -5.17 -10.56
CA SER A 13 -0.03 -5.18 -9.80
C SER A 13 -0.03 -4.11 -8.71
N LEU A 14 0.95 -4.17 -7.81
CA LEU A 14 1.25 -3.12 -6.85
C LEU A 14 1.93 -1.94 -7.56
N GLN A 15 1.33 -0.76 -7.47
CA GLN A 15 1.79 0.44 -8.17
C GLN A 15 1.92 1.63 -7.23
N LEU A 16 2.90 2.48 -7.49
CA LEU A 16 2.98 3.81 -6.88
C LEU A 16 1.91 4.71 -7.51
N THR A 17 1.25 5.50 -6.68
CA THR A 17 0.27 6.50 -7.14
C THR A 17 0.54 7.85 -6.47
N PRO A 18 0.09 8.95 -7.08
CA PRO A 18 0.01 10.20 -6.34
C PRO A 18 -1.01 10.08 -5.19
N PRO A 19 -0.90 10.91 -4.14
CA PRO A 19 -1.96 11.07 -3.14
C PRO A 19 -3.29 11.46 -3.78
N HIS A 20 -4.38 10.99 -3.20
CA HIS A 20 -5.72 11.36 -3.65
C HIS A 20 -5.97 12.86 -3.43
N LYS A 21 -6.82 13.46 -4.27
CA LYS A 21 -7.13 14.91 -4.19
C LYS A 21 -7.67 15.31 -2.81
N GLN A 22 -8.36 14.41 -2.13
CA GLN A 22 -8.87 14.66 -0.77
C GLN A 22 -7.75 14.70 0.27
N GLU A 23 -6.79 13.78 0.20
CA GLU A 23 -5.61 13.75 1.08
C GLU A 23 -4.81 15.06 0.93
N LEU A 24 -4.62 15.53 -0.30
CA LEU A 24 -3.95 16.80 -0.58
C LEU A 24 -4.69 18.00 0.02
N ARG A 25 -6.03 18.04 -0.12
CA ARG A 25 -6.85 19.13 0.46
C ARG A 25 -6.78 19.15 1.98
N ASN A 26 -6.64 17.99 2.60
CA ASN A 26 -6.59 17.83 4.05
C ASN A 26 -5.16 17.88 4.61
N ASN A 27 -4.15 18.04 3.75
CA ASN A 27 -2.73 17.97 4.10
C ASN A 27 -2.34 16.67 4.84
N GLU A 28 -2.92 15.54 4.40
CA GLU A 28 -2.68 14.21 4.98
C GLU A 28 -1.37 13.62 4.44
N TYR A 29 -0.25 13.99 5.05
CA TYR A 29 1.09 13.45 4.74
C TYR A 29 1.39 13.43 3.22
N PRO A 30 1.31 14.58 2.52
CA PRO A 30 1.46 14.64 1.06
C PRO A 30 2.84 14.17 0.56
N GLU A 31 3.86 14.22 1.42
CA GLU A 31 5.22 13.76 1.14
C GLU A 31 5.40 12.24 1.14
N LEU A 32 4.50 11.49 1.77
CA LEU A 32 4.63 10.03 1.84
C LEU A 32 4.20 9.36 0.51
N PRO A 33 4.95 8.38 -0.01
CA PRO A 33 4.55 7.65 -1.22
C PRO A 33 3.26 6.85 -0.97
N ARG A 34 2.39 6.75 -1.99
CA ARG A 34 1.18 5.92 -1.94
C ARG A 34 1.33 4.67 -2.78
N LEU A 35 0.78 3.57 -2.29
CA LEU A 35 0.67 2.30 -3.00
C LEU A 35 -0.80 2.00 -3.26
N SER A 36 -1.10 1.55 -4.48
CA SER A 36 -2.43 1.09 -4.88
C SER A 36 -2.34 -0.27 -5.56
N PHE A 37 -3.30 -1.14 -5.24
CA PHE A 37 -3.51 -2.44 -5.85
C PHE A 37 -4.89 -2.97 -5.50
N TYR A 38 -5.36 -3.96 -6.25
CA TYR A 38 -6.61 -4.66 -5.98
C TYR A 38 -6.36 -5.84 -5.06
N PHE A 39 -7.03 -5.88 -3.91
CA PHE A 39 -6.97 -6.98 -2.95
C PHE A 39 -8.37 -7.44 -2.54
N ASP A 40 -8.49 -8.68 -2.08
CA ASP A 40 -9.74 -9.20 -1.52
C ASP A 40 -9.80 -9.01 -0.01
N LYS A 41 -11.02 -8.94 0.53
CA LYS A 41 -11.24 -8.80 1.98
C LYS A 41 -10.80 -10.04 2.76
N SER A 42 -10.76 -11.22 2.13
CA SER A 42 -10.36 -12.47 2.78
C SER A 42 -8.88 -12.45 3.18
N SER A 43 -8.06 -11.71 2.45
CA SER A 43 -6.61 -11.56 2.64
C SER A 43 -6.23 -10.42 3.59
N PHE A 44 -7.17 -9.91 4.40
CA PHE A 44 -6.92 -8.76 5.29
C PHE A 44 -5.73 -8.96 6.25
N GLY A 45 -5.51 -10.18 6.75
CA GLY A 45 -4.34 -10.48 7.60
C GLY A 45 -3.01 -10.29 6.86
N ARG A 46 -2.96 -10.69 5.58
CA ARG A 46 -1.78 -10.54 4.72
C ARG A 46 -1.55 -9.07 4.34
N LEU A 47 -2.62 -8.29 4.15
CA LEU A 47 -2.51 -6.83 3.98
C LEU A 47 -1.81 -6.17 5.18
N ASN A 48 -2.19 -6.54 6.41
CA ASN A 48 -1.52 -6.02 7.60
C ASN A 48 -0.03 -6.41 7.65
N GLN A 49 0.32 -7.63 7.26
CA GLN A 49 1.73 -8.05 7.15
C GLN A 49 2.50 -7.21 6.13
N LEU A 50 1.90 -6.91 4.97
CA LEU A 50 2.51 -6.01 3.97
C LEU A 50 2.76 -4.62 4.54
N ILE A 51 1.78 -4.03 5.23
CA ILE A 51 1.92 -2.70 5.85
C ILE A 51 3.06 -2.71 6.88
N GLN A 52 3.14 -3.74 7.73
CA GLN A 52 4.24 -3.87 8.70
C GLN A 52 5.59 -4.01 8.01
N ALA A 53 5.69 -4.80 6.93
CA ALA A 53 6.93 -4.94 6.17
C ALA A 53 7.37 -3.62 5.53
N ILE A 54 6.45 -2.83 4.98
CA ILE A 54 6.74 -1.49 4.43
C ILE A 54 7.30 -0.58 5.53
N ASN A 55 6.63 -0.54 6.68
CA ASN A 55 7.02 0.34 7.78
C ASN A 55 8.38 -0.03 8.40
N GLN A 56 8.82 -1.29 8.28
CA GLN A 56 10.15 -1.72 8.71
C GLN A 56 11.27 -1.32 7.74
N ILE A 57 10.95 -1.10 6.46
CA ILE A 57 11.93 -0.71 5.44
C ILE A 57 12.21 0.80 5.48
N GLN A 58 11.23 1.59 5.92
CA GLN A 58 11.40 3.02 6.06
C GLN A 58 12.27 3.31 7.31
N PRO A 59 13.52 3.81 7.15
CA PRO A 59 14.29 4.22 8.31
C PRO A 59 13.60 5.42 8.96
N SER A 60 13.50 5.38 10.28
CA SER A 60 13.08 6.49 11.15
C SER A 60 13.96 7.73 10.97
#